data_AF-A0A3M1D358-F1
#
_entry.id   AF-A0A3M1D358-F1
#
_cell.length_a   1.000
_cell.length_b   1.000
_cell.length_c   1.000
_cell.angle_alpha   90.00
_cell.angle_beta   90.00
_cell.angle_gamma   90.00
#
_symmetry.space_group_name_H-M   'P 1'
#
loop_
_entity.id
_entity.type
_entity.pdbx_description
1 polymer ?
#
loop_
_entity_poly.entity_id
_entity_poly.type
_entity_poly.pdbx_seq_one_letter_code
_entity_poly.pdbx_strand_id
1 'polypeptide(L)'
;MAYTTVTEIKEFMGITVSTDDALLNDLITRAQRHIEAYTHRVFEAAADSTRRFDAIENVTLNGRRLLLDEDLAVITSITNGDGTTVASTSYVTEPRNETPYWAITLKADADIVWTYNDTPEDAIAIVGRWAYSTTPPADIQDITIRLVAHLYQRRQGIGVRSERVPFYSVTYDAAAGSMPAEIREELDHYRKVRW
;
A
#
# COMPACT_ATOMS: atom_id res chain seq x y z
N MET A 1 -8.35 7.28 -0.70
CA MET A 1 -7.52 8.03 -1.66
C MET A 1 -7.22 7.12 -2.82
N ALA A 2 -6.89 7.71 -3.97
CA ALA A 2 -6.72 7.00 -5.22
C ALA A 2 -5.27 7.12 -5.69
N TYR A 3 -4.66 6.03 -6.16
CA TYR A 3 -3.27 6.05 -6.63
C TYR A 3 -3.06 6.87 -7.91
N THR A 4 -4.15 7.23 -8.59
CA THR A 4 -4.16 8.08 -9.77
C THR A 4 -5.52 8.78 -9.88
N THR A 5 -5.63 9.75 -10.78
CA THR A 5 -6.85 10.52 -11.06
C THR A 5 -7.43 10.17 -12.43
N VAL A 6 -8.73 10.44 -12.61
CA VAL A 6 -9.39 10.31 -13.92
C VAL A 6 -8.73 11.19 -14.97
N THR A 7 -8.21 12.35 -14.59
CA THR A 7 -7.53 13.28 -15.51
C THR A 7 -6.26 12.65 -16.08
N GLU A 8 -5.41 12.07 -15.23
CA GLU A 8 -4.15 11.40 -15.65
C GLU A 8 -4.44 10.23 -16.58
N ILE A 9 -5.46 9.42 -16.27
CA ILE A 9 -5.86 8.30 -17.12
C ILE A 9 -6.38 8.78 -18.47
N LYS A 10 -7.19 9.84 -18.49
CA LYS A 10 -7.69 10.42 -19.74
C LYS A 10 -6.57 10.97 -20.61
N GLU A 11 -5.60 11.62 -20.00
CA GLU A 11 -4.40 12.11 -20.70
C GLU A 11 -3.61 10.94 -21.30
N PHE A 12 -3.38 9.88 -20.51
CA PHE A 12 -2.70 8.68 -20.98
C PHE A 12 -3.43 7.98 -22.14
N MET A 13 -4.76 7.90 -22.10
CA MET A 13 -5.57 7.20 -23.10
C MET A 13 -6.01 8.08 -24.27
N GLY A 14 -5.75 9.39 -24.24
CA GLY A 14 -6.23 10.35 -25.25
C GLY A 14 -7.75 10.56 -25.25
N ILE A 15 -8.42 10.39 -24.11
CA ILE A 15 -9.88 10.55 -23.97
C ILE A 15 -10.20 12.00 -23.59
N THR A 16 -10.98 12.70 -24.43
CA THR A 16 -11.36 14.10 -24.18
C THR A 16 -12.80 14.27 -23.68
N VAL A 17 -13.62 13.23 -23.77
CA VAL A 17 -15.03 13.26 -23.33
C VAL A 17 -15.16 12.92 -21.84
N SER A 18 -16.29 13.33 -21.23
CA SER A 18 -16.58 13.10 -19.81
C SER A 18 -17.57 11.96 -19.54
N THR A 19 -18.06 11.30 -20.59
CA THR A 19 -19.11 10.28 -20.49
C THR A 19 -18.71 9.08 -19.62
N ASP A 20 -17.43 8.72 -19.63
CA ASP A 20 -16.92 7.53 -18.91
C ASP A 20 -16.31 7.85 -17.53
N ASP A 21 -16.41 9.08 -17.02
CA ASP A 21 -15.68 9.51 -15.80
C ASP A 21 -16.07 8.73 -14.56
N ALA A 22 -17.35 8.41 -14.43
CA ALA A 22 -17.85 7.57 -13.35
C ALA A 22 -17.30 6.15 -13.44
N LEU A 23 -17.18 5.61 -14.67
CA LEU A 23 -16.60 4.29 -14.89
C LEU A 23 -15.10 4.30 -14.61
N LEU A 24 -14.36 5.31 -15.07
CA LEU A 24 -12.92 5.42 -14.83
C LEU A 24 -12.62 5.46 -13.32
N ASN A 25 -13.43 6.19 -12.53
CA ASN A 25 -13.32 6.16 -11.07
C ASN A 25 -13.54 4.77 -10.44
N ASP A 26 -14.52 4.00 -10.92
CA ASP A 26 -14.75 2.62 -10.47
C ASP A 26 -13.57 1.70 -10.87
N LEU A 27 -13.04 1.87 -12.08
CA LEU A 27 -11.87 1.12 -12.55
C LEU A 27 -10.61 1.43 -11.75
N ILE A 28 -10.37 2.69 -11.37
CA ILE A 28 -9.28 3.08 -10.47
C ILE A 28 -9.41 2.31 -9.15
N THR A 29 -10.59 2.32 -8.53
CA THR A 29 -10.85 1.63 -7.26
C THR A 29 -10.64 0.11 -7.38
N ARG A 30 -10.94 -0.48 -8.53
CA ARG A 30 -10.68 -1.91 -8.81
C ARG A 30 -9.19 -2.18 -9.02
N ALA A 31 -8.51 -1.35 -9.81
CA ALA A 31 -7.08 -1.46 -10.08
C ALA A 31 -6.27 -1.38 -8.77
N GLN A 32 -6.59 -0.44 -7.90
CA GLN A 32 -5.97 -0.32 -6.57
C GLN A 32 -6.13 -1.62 -5.77
N ARG A 33 -7.37 -2.14 -5.65
CA ARG A 33 -7.60 -3.41 -4.94
C ARG A 33 -6.85 -4.58 -5.55
N HIS A 34 -6.69 -4.62 -6.87
CA HIS A 34 -5.90 -5.66 -7.52
C HIS A 34 -4.41 -5.56 -7.17
N ILE A 35 -3.85 -4.34 -7.15
CA ILE A 35 -2.46 -4.09 -6.75
C ILE A 35 -2.25 -4.48 -5.30
N GLU A 36 -3.09 -3.99 -4.38
CA GLU A 36 -2.97 -4.28 -2.94
C GLU A 36 -3.15 -5.77 -2.63
N ALA A 37 -4.07 -6.45 -3.31
CA ALA A 37 -4.26 -7.89 -3.17
C ALA A 37 -3.04 -8.69 -3.67
N TYR A 38 -2.34 -8.19 -4.69
CA TYR A 38 -1.15 -8.83 -5.23
C TYR A 38 0.09 -8.59 -4.37
N THR A 39 0.31 -7.36 -3.92
CA THR A 39 1.50 -6.96 -3.16
C THR A 39 1.37 -7.23 -1.66
N HIS A 40 0.14 -7.40 -1.17
CA HIS A 40 -0.20 -7.44 0.26
C HIS A 40 0.28 -6.18 1.00
N ARG A 41 0.23 -5.03 0.33
CA ARG A 41 0.61 -3.72 0.87
C ARG A 41 -0.42 -2.67 0.48
N VAL A 42 -0.62 -1.70 1.36
CA VAL A 42 -1.31 -0.45 1.06
C VAL A 42 -0.26 0.61 0.72
N PHE A 43 -0.37 1.28 -0.42
CA PHE A 43 0.65 2.24 -0.87
C PHE A 43 0.43 3.67 -0.40
N GLU A 44 -0.74 3.99 0.15
CA GLU A 44 -1.05 5.33 0.61
C GLU A 44 -2.06 5.33 1.76
N ALA A 45 -1.85 6.20 2.74
CA ALA A 45 -2.80 6.47 3.82
C ALA A 45 -3.10 7.98 3.92
N ALA A 46 -4.40 8.31 3.82
CA ALA A 46 -4.91 9.68 3.82
C ALA A 46 -4.84 10.39 5.17
N ALA A 47 -4.99 9.60 6.24
CA ALA A 47 -5.16 10.08 7.59
C ALA A 47 -4.51 9.12 8.56
N ASP A 48 -4.26 9.62 9.76
CA ASP A 48 -3.70 8.82 10.83
C ASP A 48 -4.73 7.80 11.33
N SER A 49 -4.27 6.61 11.65
CA SER A 49 -5.04 5.62 12.39
C SER A 49 -4.20 5.06 13.53
N THR A 50 -4.91 4.53 14.52
CA THR A 50 -4.29 3.90 15.68
C THR A 50 -4.18 2.42 15.45
N ARG A 51 -2.97 1.87 15.60
CA ARG A 51 -2.79 0.43 15.80
C ARG A 51 -2.28 0.15 17.20
N ARG A 52 -2.68 -1.00 17.73
CA ARG A 52 -2.29 -1.48 19.04
C ARG A 52 -1.44 -2.72 18.91
N PHE A 53 -0.50 -2.86 19.83
CA PHE A 53 0.48 -3.93 19.85
C PHE A 53 0.60 -4.51 21.25
N ASP A 54 0.89 -5.80 21.28
CA ASP A 54 1.16 -6.54 22.50
C ASP A 54 2.54 -6.18 23.05
N ALA A 55 2.63 -5.92 24.36
CA ALA A 55 3.88 -5.53 25.02
C ALA A 55 4.86 -6.70 25.27
N ILE A 56 4.50 -7.94 24.90
CA ILE A 56 5.31 -9.15 25.00
C ILE A 56 5.48 -9.78 23.61
N GLU A 57 4.39 -10.17 22.94
CA GLU A 57 4.46 -10.95 21.69
C GLU A 57 5.07 -10.16 20.52
N ASN A 58 4.75 -8.87 20.43
CA ASN A 58 5.33 -8.01 19.39
C ASN A 58 6.70 -7.45 19.80
N VAL A 59 7.15 -7.69 21.03
CA VAL A 59 8.39 -7.13 21.56
C VAL A 59 9.53 -8.15 21.51
N THR A 60 10.60 -7.76 20.84
CA THR A 60 11.81 -8.55 20.64
C THR A 60 13.05 -7.80 21.14
N LEU A 61 14.24 -8.39 20.96
CA LEU A 61 15.52 -7.79 21.33
C LEU A 61 15.55 -7.35 22.81
N ASN A 62 15.26 -8.28 23.71
CA ASN A 62 15.25 -8.07 25.16
C ASN A 62 14.34 -6.92 25.61
N GLY A 63 13.13 -6.80 25.05
CA GLY A 63 12.16 -5.79 25.48
C GLY A 63 12.30 -4.43 24.82
N ARG A 64 13.17 -4.27 23.81
CA ARG A 64 13.51 -2.96 23.22
C ARG A 64 12.98 -2.73 21.82
N ARG A 65 12.72 -3.79 21.05
CA ARG A 65 12.26 -3.66 19.65
C ARG A 65 10.82 -4.11 19.52
N LEU A 66 9.93 -3.20 19.13
CA LEU A 66 8.55 -3.49 18.79
C LEU A 66 8.44 -3.77 17.30
N LEU A 67 7.94 -4.95 16.93
CA LEU A 67 7.64 -5.35 15.57
C LEU A 67 6.25 -4.86 15.17
N LEU A 68 6.16 -4.26 13.98
CA LEU A 68 4.89 -3.77 13.43
C LEU A 68 4.24 -4.85 12.55
N ASP A 69 2.90 -4.87 12.56
CA ASP A 69 2.07 -5.79 11.77
C ASP A 69 1.97 -5.34 10.30
N GLU A 70 2.03 -4.03 10.08
CA GLU A 70 1.93 -3.39 8.77
C GLU A 70 3.00 -2.31 8.58
N ASP A 71 3.08 -1.80 7.37
CA ASP A 71 4.04 -0.80 6.94
C ASP A 71 3.62 0.58 7.50
N LEU A 72 4.53 1.27 8.18
CA LEU A 72 4.27 2.58 8.76
C LEU A 72 5.07 3.66 8.04
N ALA A 73 4.38 4.58 7.36
CA ALA A 73 5.02 5.69 6.64
C ALA A 73 5.36 6.85 7.58
N VAL A 74 4.47 7.14 8.54
CA VAL A 74 4.61 8.31 9.43
C VAL A 74 4.18 7.92 10.83
N ILE A 75 5.00 8.26 11.83
CA ILE A 75 4.64 8.17 13.24
C ILE A 75 4.19 9.55 13.71
N THR A 76 2.96 9.63 14.21
CA THR A 76 2.42 10.86 14.82
C THR A 76 2.60 10.84 16.34
N SER A 77 2.28 9.72 16.98
CA SER A 77 2.55 9.52 18.41
C SER A 77 2.66 8.05 18.77
N ILE A 78 3.35 7.79 19.88
CA ILE A 78 3.49 6.47 20.49
C ILE A 78 3.15 6.61 21.96
N THR A 79 2.25 5.77 22.44
CA THR A 79 1.90 5.63 23.85
C THR A 79 2.27 4.22 24.30
N ASN A 80 3.09 4.12 25.33
CA ASN A 80 3.50 2.86 25.93
C ASN A 80 2.36 2.29 26.81
N GLY A 81 2.44 1.02 27.20
CA GLY A 81 1.37 0.34 27.95
C GLY A 81 1.21 0.80 29.41
N ASP A 82 2.13 1.64 29.91
CA ASP A 82 2.00 2.35 31.18
C ASP A 82 1.32 3.74 31.03
N GLY A 83 0.93 4.11 29.80
CA GLY A 83 0.32 5.40 29.47
C GLY A 83 1.34 6.51 29.16
N THR A 84 2.64 6.26 29.28
CA THR A 84 3.67 7.25 28.97
C THR A 84 3.80 7.49 27.47
N THR A 85 3.98 8.75 27.06
CA THR A 85 4.29 9.08 25.66
C THR A 85 5.76 8.79 25.39
N VAL A 86 6.04 7.98 24.38
CA VAL A 86 7.40 7.68 23.93
C VAL A 86 7.86 8.80 22.98
N ALA A 87 8.76 9.66 23.45
CA ALA A 87 9.31 10.74 22.64
C ALA A 87 10.16 10.23 21.46
N SER A 88 10.16 10.96 20.34
CA SER A 88 10.97 10.64 19.15
C SER A 88 12.47 10.60 19.41
N THR A 89 12.94 11.24 20.48
CA THR A 89 14.32 11.17 20.95
C THR A 89 14.68 9.84 21.59
N SER A 90 13.69 9.05 22.04
CA SER A 90 13.88 7.82 22.82
C SER A 90 13.85 6.55 21.97
N TYR A 91 13.53 6.65 20.68
CA TYR A 91 13.51 5.51 19.77
C TYR A 91 14.21 5.81 18.44
N VAL A 92 14.44 4.75 17.68
CA VAL A 92 14.82 4.77 16.27
C VAL A 92 13.87 3.87 15.49
N THR A 93 13.64 4.20 14.22
CA THR A 93 12.86 3.37 13.31
C THR A 93 13.75 2.35 12.62
N GLU A 94 13.14 1.26 12.18
CA GLU A 94 13.77 0.29 11.29
C GLU A 94 12.90 0.16 10.03
N PRO A 95 13.43 0.47 8.83
CA PRO A 95 14.77 0.99 8.58
C PRO A 95 14.95 2.43 9.10
N ARG A 96 16.22 2.82 9.29
CA ARG A 96 16.57 4.10 9.95
C ARG A 96 16.40 5.33 9.07
N ASN A 97 16.61 5.19 7.77
CA ASN A 97 16.72 6.31 6.83
C ASN A 97 15.68 6.22 5.70
N GLU A 98 14.79 5.26 5.77
CA GLU A 98 13.84 4.92 4.71
C GLU A 98 12.51 4.51 5.32
N THR A 99 11.44 4.68 4.54
CA THR A 99 10.10 4.19 4.82
C THR A 99 9.75 3.09 3.83
N PRO A 100 8.85 2.16 4.16
CA PRO A 100 8.08 2.09 5.40
C PRO A 100 8.84 1.48 6.58
N TYR A 101 8.47 1.88 7.79
CA TYR A 101 8.99 1.29 9.02
C TYR A 101 8.30 -0.05 9.30
N TRP A 102 9.09 -1.06 9.62
CA TRP A 102 8.63 -2.39 10.04
C TRP A 102 8.86 -2.66 11.53
N ALA A 103 9.70 -1.85 12.19
CA ALA A 103 9.88 -1.93 13.64
C ALA A 103 10.29 -0.58 14.24
N ILE A 104 10.10 -0.48 15.55
CA ILE A 104 10.52 0.65 16.37
C ILE A 104 11.40 0.12 17.49
N THR A 105 12.62 0.60 17.59
CA THR A 105 13.59 0.17 18.61
C THR A 105 13.89 1.30 19.57
N LEU A 106 13.67 1.08 20.86
CA LEU A 106 14.05 2.01 21.92
C LEU A 106 15.58 2.13 22.00
N LYS A 107 16.09 3.34 22.13
CA LYS A 107 17.54 3.58 22.18
C LYS A 107 18.16 2.96 23.44
N ALA A 108 19.42 2.57 23.35
CA ALA A 108 20.17 1.93 24.43
C ALA A 108 20.10 2.74 25.74
N ASP A 109 20.21 4.06 25.63
CA ASP A 109 20.24 5.08 26.68
C ASP A 109 18.86 5.62 27.07
N ALA A 110 17.78 5.18 26.41
CA ALA A 110 16.42 5.53 26.81
C ALA A 110 16.07 4.84 28.14
N ASP A 111 15.61 5.61 29.13
CA ASP A 111 15.19 5.11 30.45
C ASP A 111 13.75 4.54 30.43
N ILE A 112 13.38 3.91 29.31
CA ILE A 112 12.07 3.32 29.07
C ILE A 112 12.25 1.96 28.39
N VAL A 113 11.32 1.07 28.69
CA VAL A 113 11.18 -0.23 28.03
C VAL A 113 9.73 -0.38 27.57
N TRP A 114 9.50 -1.21 26.55
CA TRP A 114 8.12 -1.59 26.22
C TRP A 114 7.52 -2.33 27.40
N THR A 115 6.39 -1.86 27.90
CA THR A 115 5.80 -2.34 29.15
C THR A 115 4.28 -2.19 29.16
N TYR A 116 3.64 -2.69 30.21
CA TYR A 116 2.19 -2.68 30.42
C TYR A 116 1.88 -2.65 31.93
N ASN A 117 0.74 -2.06 32.30
CA ASN A 117 0.29 -2.03 33.70
C ASN A 117 -0.59 -3.24 34.07
N ASP A 118 -1.64 -3.48 33.29
CA ASP A 118 -2.66 -4.50 33.60
C ASP A 118 -2.44 -5.77 32.77
N THR A 119 -2.56 -5.63 31.45
CA THR A 119 -2.50 -6.73 30.48
C THR A 119 -1.56 -6.36 29.33
N PRO A 120 -0.75 -7.31 28.82
CA PRO A 120 0.15 -7.05 27.70
C PRO A 120 -0.59 -6.84 26.38
N GLU A 121 -1.78 -7.43 26.22
CA GLU A 121 -2.57 -7.36 25.00
C GLU A 121 -3.00 -5.92 24.70
N ASP A 122 -2.77 -5.47 23.47
CA ASP A 122 -3.17 -4.15 22.97
C ASP A 122 -2.62 -2.95 23.79
N ALA A 123 -1.57 -3.18 24.59
CA ALA A 123 -1.05 -2.21 25.56
C ALA A 123 -0.40 -0.99 24.89
N ILE A 124 0.40 -1.21 23.84
CA ILE A 124 1.14 -0.14 23.16
C ILE A 124 0.29 0.41 22.02
N ALA A 125 0.09 1.73 21.96
CA ALA A 125 -0.67 2.38 20.91
C ALA A 125 0.22 3.26 20.04
N ILE A 126 0.15 3.09 18.73
CA ILE A 126 0.85 3.91 17.75
C ILE A 126 -0.17 4.59 16.86
N VAL A 127 -0.13 5.91 16.83
CA VAL A 127 -0.91 6.75 15.91
C VAL A 127 0.00 7.18 14.78
N GLY A 128 -0.44 6.95 13.55
CA GLY A 128 0.35 7.29 12.37
C GLY A 128 -0.32 6.89 11.07
N ARG A 129 0.41 7.07 9.97
CA ARG A 129 -0.06 6.72 8.62
C ARG A 129 0.46 5.35 8.23
N TRP A 130 -0.44 4.38 8.26
CA TRP A 130 -0.12 2.98 7.96
C TRP A 130 -0.28 2.68 6.47
N ALA A 131 0.84 2.81 5.76
CA ALA A 131 0.99 2.55 4.35
C ALA A 131 2.48 2.51 4.00
N TYR A 132 2.79 2.13 2.77
CA TYR A 132 4.13 2.19 2.21
C TYR A 132 4.71 3.61 2.22
N SER A 133 3.89 4.62 1.88
CA SER A 133 4.28 6.03 1.82
C SER A 133 3.09 6.96 2.04
N THR A 134 3.36 8.28 2.18
CA THR A 134 2.30 9.30 2.32
C THR A 134 1.59 9.63 1.01
N THR A 135 2.26 9.36 -0.11
CA THR A 135 1.76 9.51 -1.48
C THR A 135 2.21 8.28 -2.25
N PRO A 136 1.40 7.73 -3.16
CA PRO A 136 1.78 6.53 -3.92
C PRO A 136 3.08 6.79 -4.69
N PRO A 137 4.06 5.86 -4.68
CA PRO A 137 5.27 5.99 -5.48
C PRO A 137 4.96 6.14 -6.96
N ALA A 138 5.77 6.88 -7.70
CA ALA A 138 5.54 7.15 -9.13
C ALA A 138 5.32 5.87 -9.96
N ASP A 139 6.12 4.83 -9.70
CA ASP A 139 5.98 3.52 -10.36
C ASP A 139 4.59 2.92 -10.12
N ILE A 140 4.07 2.99 -8.89
CA ILE A 140 2.74 2.49 -8.54
C ILE A 140 1.63 3.32 -9.20
N GLN A 141 1.83 4.62 -9.35
CA GLN A 141 0.89 5.48 -10.08
C GLN A 141 0.82 5.05 -11.55
N ASP A 142 1.97 4.89 -12.20
CA ASP A 142 2.07 4.48 -13.61
C ASP A 142 1.50 3.07 -13.84
N ILE A 143 1.82 2.11 -12.96
CA ILE A 143 1.22 0.78 -12.96
C ILE A 143 -0.31 0.85 -12.83
N THR A 144 -0.81 1.71 -11.94
CA THR A 144 -2.27 1.87 -11.75
C THR A 144 -2.91 2.41 -13.03
N ILE A 145 -2.30 3.40 -13.68
CA ILE A 145 -2.78 3.97 -14.96
C ILE A 145 -2.83 2.88 -16.03
N ARG A 146 -1.72 2.15 -16.23
CA ARG A 146 -1.64 1.04 -17.21
C ARG A 146 -2.69 -0.05 -16.93
N LEU A 147 -2.89 -0.40 -15.67
CA LEU A 147 -3.90 -1.41 -15.27
C LEU A 147 -5.32 -0.92 -15.54
N VAL A 148 -5.63 0.34 -15.25
CA VAL A 148 -6.96 0.93 -15.55
C VAL A 148 -7.21 0.95 -17.05
N ALA A 149 -6.24 1.38 -17.85
CA ALA A 149 -6.34 1.39 -19.31
C ALA A 149 -6.63 -0.02 -19.86
N HIS A 150 -5.94 -1.04 -19.34
CA HIS A 150 -6.18 -2.44 -19.69
C HIS A 150 -7.58 -2.92 -19.31
N LEU A 151 -8.06 -2.59 -18.11
CA LEU A 151 -9.41 -2.93 -17.66
C LEU A 151 -10.49 -2.23 -18.51
N TYR A 152 -10.24 -0.99 -18.94
CA TYR A 152 -11.15 -0.26 -19.83
C TYR A 152 -11.19 -0.86 -21.23
N GLN A 153 -10.04 -1.22 -21.82
CA GLN A 153 -9.97 -1.90 -23.12
C GLN A 153 -10.69 -3.25 -23.12
N ARG A 154 -10.57 -4.02 -22.03
CA ARG A 154 -11.29 -5.29 -21.87
C ARG A 154 -12.79 -5.11 -22.03
N ARG A 155 -13.38 -4.04 -21.48
CA ARG A 155 -14.81 -3.73 -21.63
C ARG A 155 -15.19 -3.57 -23.11
N GLN A 156 -14.39 -2.83 -23.87
CA GLN A 156 -14.64 -2.58 -25.30
C GLN A 156 -14.54 -3.87 -26.13
N GLY A 157 -13.67 -4.81 -25.72
CA GLY A 157 -13.50 -6.13 -26.35
C GLY A 157 -14.52 -7.19 -25.92
N ILE A 158 -15.43 -6.92 -24.97
CA ILE A 158 -16.46 -7.89 -24.55
C ILE A 158 -17.35 -8.23 -25.75
N GLY A 159 -17.14 -9.43 -26.33
CA GLY A 159 -17.88 -9.93 -27.49
C GLY A 159 -17.10 -9.95 -28.81
N VAL A 160 -15.91 -9.34 -28.89
CA VAL A 160 -15.07 -9.34 -30.09
C VAL A 160 -13.94 -10.37 -29.92
N ARG A 161 -14.08 -11.54 -30.55
CA ARG A 161 -13.07 -12.62 -30.49
C ARG A 161 -11.92 -12.43 -31.50
N SER A 162 -12.20 -11.77 -32.61
CA SER A 162 -11.22 -11.38 -33.62
C SER A 162 -11.88 -10.39 -34.57
N GLU A 163 -11.21 -9.29 -34.89
CA GLU A 163 -11.62 -8.40 -35.98
C GLU A 163 -10.66 -8.61 -37.15
N ARG A 164 -11.22 -8.86 -38.33
CA ARG A 164 -10.47 -9.07 -39.57
C ARG A 164 -10.80 -7.95 -40.54
N VAL A 165 -9.83 -7.08 -40.77
CA VAL A 165 -9.83 -6.07 -41.84
C VAL A 165 -8.82 -6.54 -42.89
N PRO A 166 -9.00 -6.29 -44.20
CA PRO A 166 -8.25 -6.99 -45.26
C PRO A 166 -6.72 -7.01 -45.15
N PHE A 167 -6.11 -6.09 -44.38
CA PHE A 167 -4.66 -5.94 -44.27
C PHE A 167 -4.11 -6.13 -42.84
N TYR A 168 -4.95 -6.41 -41.82
CA TYR A 168 -4.47 -6.75 -40.48
C TYR A 168 -5.48 -7.61 -39.70
N SER A 169 -4.98 -8.42 -38.77
CA SER A 169 -5.79 -9.18 -37.83
C SER A 169 -5.41 -8.81 -36.41
N VAL A 170 -6.41 -8.46 -35.58
CA VAL A 170 -6.23 -8.29 -34.13
C VAL A 170 -6.83 -9.51 -33.44
N THR A 171 -5.99 -10.24 -32.72
CA THR A 171 -6.41 -11.36 -31.87
C THR A 171 -6.33 -10.92 -30.42
N TYR A 172 -7.47 -10.89 -29.74
CA TYR A 172 -7.51 -10.65 -28.30
C TYR A 172 -7.28 -11.99 -27.59
N ASP A 173 -6.12 -12.15 -26.94
CA ASP A 173 -5.79 -13.40 -26.26
C ASP A 173 -6.66 -13.57 -25.00
N ALA A 174 -7.40 -14.68 -24.95
CA ALA A 174 -8.38 -14.99 -23.92
C ALA A 174 -7.75 -15.52 -22.61
N ALA A 175 -6.42 -15.56 -22.49
CA ALA A 175 -5.71 -15.73 -21.22
C ALA A 175 -5.89 -14.54 -20.24
N ALA A 176 -6.74 -13.59 -20.62
CA ALA A 176 -7.11 -12.32 -19.99
C ALA A 176 -7.90 -12.43 -18.66
N GLY A 177 -7.52 -13.36 -17.77
CA GLY A 177 -7.96 -13.36 -16.37
C GLY A 177 -6.94 -12.69 -15.44
N SER A 178 -5.66 -12.81 -15.75
CA SER A 178 -4.56 -12.31 -14.92
C SER A 178 -4.18 -10.87 -15.27
N MET A 179 -3.63 -10.19 -14.27
CA MET A 179 -2.89 -8.94 -14.43
C MET A 179 -1.79 -9.13 -15.50
N PRO A 180 -1.57 -8.15 -16.41
CA PRO A 180 -0.53 -8.24 -17.44
C PRO A 180 0.82 -8.68 -16.87
N ALA A 181 1.56 -9.51 -17.60
CA ALA A 181 2.79 -10.11 -17.10
C ALA A 181 3.86 -9.07 -16.73
N GLU A 182 3.98 -8.02 -17.55
CA GLU A 182 4.85 -6.86 -17.30
C GLU A 182 4.51 -6.16 -15.97
N ILE A 183 3.23 -5.86 -15.76
CA ILE A 183 2.77 -5.23 -14.51
C ILE A 183 3.07 -6.13 -13.30
N ARG A 184 2.94 -7.45 -13.44
CA ARG A 184 3.27 -8.37 -12.35
C ARG A 184 4.76 -8.37 -12.02
N GLU A 185 5.62 -8.38 -13.02
CA GLU A 185 7.09 -8.35 -12.83
C GLU A 185 7.54 -7.08 -12.12
N GLU A 186 6.94 -5.94 -12.45
CA GLU A 186 7.20 -4.68 -11.77
C GLU A 186 6.71 -4.69 -10.31
N LEU A 187 5.50 -5.21 -10.08
CA LEU A 187 4.91 -5.32 -8.74
C LEU A 187 5.59 -6.36 -7.84
N ASP A 188 6.30 -7.34 -8.39
CA ASP A 188 6.99 -8.38 -7.61
C ASP A 188 8.03 -7.78 -6.66
N HIS A 189 8.66 -6.66 -7.04
CA HIS A 189 9.60 -5.92 -6.19
C HIS A 189 8.94 -5.33 -4.93
N TYR A 190 7.63 -5.06 -5.00
CA TYR A 190 6.86 -4.47 -3.91
C TYR A 190 6.13 -5.49 -3.06
N ARG A 191 6.23 -6.79 -3.38
CA ARG A 191 5.47 -7.84 -2.70
C ARG A 191 6.01 -8.09 -1.29
N LYS A 192 5.13 -8.04 -0.28
CA LYS A 192 5.46 -8.39 1.10
C LYS A 192 5.35 -9.90 1.30
N VAL A 193 6.43 -10.51 1.78
CA VAL A 193 6.42 -11.92 2.23
C VAL A 193 5.70 -11.97 3.58
N ARG A 194 4.59 -12.69 3.65
CA ARG A 194 3.94 -13.02 4.93
C ARG A 194 4.70 -14.18 5.57
N TRP A 195 5.13 -13.98 6.81
CA TRP A 195 5.77 -15.00 7.65
C TRP A 195 4.72 -15.67 8.52
#